data_AF-A0A848V9P2-F1
#
_entry.id   AF-A0A848V9P2-F1
#
_cell.length_a   1.000
_cell.length_b   1.000
_cell.length_c   1.000
_cell.angle_alpha   90.00
_cell.angle_beta   90.00
_cell.angle_gamma   90.00
#
_symmetry.space_group_name_H-M   'P 1'
#
loop_
_entity.id
_entity.type
_entity.pdbx_description
1 polymer ?
#
loop_
_entity_poly.entity_id
_entity_poly.type
_entity_poly.pdbx_seq_one_letter_code
_entity_poly.pdbx_strand_id
1 'polypeptide(L)'
;MPRHIFSRRLALPALVLFAMAGAIADQPAVTEQALREANSVDPQAWRQLAIDARTAGDLELAASALQKAEALGLPPVNAGFERARQHVARGDSQAAIDELQALADGGFTAIAAITGDPVLKALSGNEAYSALIKNMEKGAYPCAHQQRFRDFDFWLGEWDVHLANGTFAGTNSIKANEKGCVLVEKWASAGGGTGHSINYLDGSSGEWVQVWNDAAGSQIDIRGRLTDKGMRLTGQIHYLGNDTTFPFRALWTPLEDGRVRQFFEQSNDQGVSWTPWFEGFYSRRSIDSSKR
;
A
#
# COMPACT_ATOMS: atom_id res chain seq x y z
N MET A 1 -23.67 60.20 -44.93
CA MET A 1 -24.23 59.50 -46.10
C MET A 1 -23.12 59.32 -47.13
N PRO A 2 -22.95 58.19 -47.82
CA PRO A 2 -23.18 56.80 -47.40
C PRO A 2 -22.05 55.81 -47.88
N ARG A 3 -22.14 54.54 -47.41
CA ARG A 3 -21.64 53.26 -48.00
C ARG A 3 -20.12 52.97 -47.99
N HIS A 4 -19.59 51.75 -47.80
CA HIS A 4 -20.05 50.43 -47.31
C HIS A 4 -18.80 49.53 -47.16
N ILE A 5 -18.67 48.82 -46.02
CA ILE A 5 -18.52 47.35 -45.86
C ILE A 5 -17.54 46.59 -46.79
N PHE A 6 -16.55 45.87 -46.24
CA PHE A 6 -16.53 44.38 -46.22
C PHE A 6 -15.39 43.77 -45.37
N SER A 7 -15.81 42.74 -44.64
CA SER A 7 -15.08 41.92 -43.67
C SER A 7 -14.18 40.89 -44.36
N ARG A 8 -12.95 40.69 -43.87
CA ARG A 8 -12.11 39.52 -44.17
C ARG A 8 -12.07 38.60 -42.95
N ARG A 9 -12.76 37.46 -43.02
CA ARG A 9 -12.57 36.32 -42.11
C ARG A 9 -11.52 35.40 -42.71
N LEU A 10 -10.44 35.14 -41.97
CA LEU A 10 -9.46 34.09 -42.26
C LEU A 10 -10.08 32.71 -42.01
N ALA A 11 -9.78 31.76 -42.90
CA ALA A 11 -10.16 30.36 -42.81
C ALA A 11 -9.22 29.57 -41.89
N LEU A 12 -9.78 28.68 -41.06
CA LEU A 12 -9.04 27.56 -40.44
C LEU A 12 -9.28 26.28 -41.26
N PRO A 13 -8.28 25.40 -41.46
CA PRO A 13 -8.50 24.11 -42.12
C PRO A 13 -9.06 23.08 -41.13
N ALA A 14 -10.01 22.27 -41.62
CA ALA A 14 -10.63 21.18 -40.88
C ALA A 14 -9.67 19.99 -40.74
N LEU A 15 -9.49 19.51 -39.51
CA LEU A 15 -8.78 18.27 -39.18
C LEU A 15 -9.73 17.09 -39.43
N VAL A 16 -9.40 16.20 -40.37
CA VAL A 16 -10.12 14.95 -40.61
C VAL A 16 -9.59 13.89 -39.65
N LEU A 17 -10.39 13.51 -38.65
CA LEU A 17 -10.11 12.33 -37.81
C LEU A 17 -10.56 11.06 -38.56
N PHE A 18 -9.61 10.18 -38.87
CA PHE A 18 -9.91 8.80 -39.26
C PHE A 18 -10.21 7.98 -37.99
N ALA A 19 -11.47 7.56 -37.83
CA ALA A 19 -11.86 6.57 -36.84
C ALA A 19 -11.53 5.16 -37.38
N MET A 20 -10.45 4.55 -36.87
CA MET A 20 -10.20 3.12 -37.04
C MET A 20 -11.00 2.36 -35.99
N ALA A 21 -12.22 1.93 -36.33
CA ALA A 21 -12.93 0.91 -35.58
C ALA A 21 -12.34 -0.45 -35.97
N GLY A 22 -11.36 -0.92 -35.20
CA GLY A 22 -10.87 -2.29 -35.30
C GLY A 22 -11.94 -3.24 -34.78
N ALA A 23 -12.54 -4.02 -35.68
CA ALA A 23 -13.35 -5.18 -35.31
C ALA A 23 -12.48 -6.16 -34.53
N ILE A 24 -12.87 -6.45 -33.29
CA ILE A 24 -12.35 -7.59 -32.55
C ILE A 24 -12.90 -8.82 -33.29
N ALA A 25 -12.05 -9.47 -34.09
CA ALA A 25 -12.43 -10.72 -34.74
C ALA A 25 -12.69 -11.78 -33.66
N ASP A 26 -13.88 -12.38 -33.67
CA ASP A 26 -14.21 -13.59 -32.94
C ASP A 26 -13.17 -14.66 -33.30
N GLN A 27 -12.29 -15.01 -32.36
CA GLN A 27 -11.48 -16.21 -32.50
C GLN A 27 -12.43 -17.41 -32.38
N PRO A 28 -12.31 -18.43 -33.26
CA PRO A 28 -13.15 -19.62 -33.15
C PRO A 28 -12.94 -20.26 -31.77
N ALA A 29 -14.05 -20.59 -31.11
CA ALA A 29 -14.02 -21.27 -29.82
C ALA A 29 -13.13 -22.52 -29.92
N VAL A 30 -12.19 -22.66 -28.98
CA VAL A 30 -11.32 -23.83 -28.91
C VAL A 30 -12.20 -25.02 -28.56
N THR A 31 -12.30 -26.02 -29.43
CA THR A 31 -13.06 -27.24 -29.15
C THR A 31 -12.15 -28.37 -28.70
N GLU A 32 -12.68 -29.26 -27.86
CA GLU A 32 -11.95 -30.45 -27.44
C GLU A 32 -11.52 -31.32 -28.62
N GLN A 33 -12.41 -31.50 -29.61
CA GLN A 33 -12.13 -32.26 -30.81
C GLN A 33 -10.92 -31.68 -31.56
N ALA A 34 -10.86 -30.36 -31.77
CA ALA A 34 -9.75 -29.73 -32.46
C ALA A 34 -8.42 -29.90 -31.69
N LEU A 35 -8.44 -29.77 -30.36
CA LEU A 35 -7.23 -29.98 -29.54
C LEU A 35 -6.75 -31.44 -29.59
N ARG A 36 -7.67 -32.39 -29.60
CA ARG A 36 -7.36 -33.82 -29.70
C ARG A 36 -6.83 -34.20 -31.07
N GLU A 37 -7.47 -33.75 -32.15
CA GLU A 37 -7.02 -33.98 -33.53
C GLU A 37 -5.63 -33.40 -33.77
N ALA A 38 -5.34 -32.22 -33.19
CA ALA A 38 -4.02 -31.60 -33.25
C ALA A 38 -2.98 -32.24 -32.32
N ASN A 39 -3.34 -33.23 -31.49
CA ASN A 39 -2.51 -33.77 -30.40
C ASN A 39 -1.88 -32.66 -29.55
N SER A 40 -2.66 -31.62 -29.22
CA SER A 40 -2.14 -30.43 -28.57
C SER A 40 -1.57 -30.75 -27.19
N VAL A 41 -0.32 -30.34 -27.00
CA VAL A 41 0.41 -30.39 -25.72
C VAL A 41 0.48 -29.03 -25.04
N ASP A 42 -0.23 -28.02 -25.56
CA ASP A 42 -0.26 -26.68 -24.99
C ASP A 42 -1.21 -26.61 -23.78
N PRO A 43 -0.71 -26.51 -22.53
CA PRO A 43 -1.57 -26.41 -21.35
C PRO A 43 -2.48 -25.17 -21.36
N GLN A 44 -2.11 -24.08 -22.05
CA GLN A 44 -2.95 -22.88 -22.11
C GLN A 44 -4.17 -23.08 -23.00
N ALA A 45 -4.03 -23.78 -24.13
CA ALA A 45 -5.14 -24.12 -24.99
C ALA A 45 -6.18 -24.99 -24.27
N TRP A 46 -5.72 -25.98 -23.50
CA TRP A 46 -6.59 -26.81 -22.66
C TRP A 46 -7.24 -26.02 -21.51
N ARG A 47 -6.52 -25.07 -20.91
CA ARG A 47 -7.10 -24.15 -19.92
C ARG A 47 -8.19 -23.26 -20.54
N GLN A 48 -7.98 -22.74 -21.75
CA GLN A 48 -8.99 -21.91 -22.42
C GLN A 48 -10.26 -22.71 -22.70
N LEU A 49 -10.13 -23.95 -23.18
CA LEU A 49 -11.27 -24.87 -23.33
C LEU A 49 -12.01 -25.06 -22.00
N ALA A 50 -11.29 -25.21 -20.88
CA ALA A 50 -11.92 -25.35 -19.56
C ALA A 50 -12.74 -24.11 -19.16
N ILE A 51 -12.24 -22.91 -19.48
CA ILE A 51 -12.92 -21.63 -19.22
C ILE A 51 -14.18 -21.50 -20.09
N ASP A 52 -14.06 -21.81 -21.37
CA ASP A 52 -15.15 -21.71 -22.34
C ASP A 52 -16.27 -22.70 -21.98
N ALA A 53 -15.92 -23.96 -21.69
CA ALA A 53 -16.85 -24.99 -21.26
C ALA A 53 -17.58 -24.61 -19.97
N ARG A 54 -16.87 -24.07 -18.96
CA ARG A 54 -17.49 -23.57 -17.72
C ARG A 54 -18.48 -22.45 -18.01
N THR A 55 -18.13 -21.53 -18.91
CA THR A 55 -19.00 -20.40 -19.30
C THR A 55 -20.24 -20.88 -20.05
N ALA A 56 -20.12 -21.94 -20.84
CA ALA A 56 -21.23 -22.61 -21.51
C ALA A 56 -22.08 -23.50 -20.58
N GLY A 57 -21.65 -23.73 -19.33
CA GLY A 57 -22.33 -24.61 -18.37
C GLY A 57 -21.99 -26.10 -18.51
N ASP A 58 -21.05 -26.47 -19.37
CA ASP A 58 -20.55 -27.83 -19.49
C ASP A 58 -19.44 -28.09 -18.46
N LEU A 59 -19.86 -28.42 -17.24
CA LEU A 59 -18.97 -28.56 -16.09
C LEU A 59 -18.15 -29.85 -16.09
N GLU A 60 -18.54 -30.84 -16.90
CA GLU A 60 -17.79 -32.09 -17.09
C GLU A 60 -16.64 -31.86 -18.08
N LEU A 61 -16.92 -31.21 -19.21
CA LEU A 61 -15.88 -30.81 -20.15
C LEU A 61 -14.90 -29.83 -19.50
N ALA A 62 -15.39 -28.86 -18.72
CA ALA A 62 -14.55 -27.92 -18.01
C ALA A 62 -13.52 -28.62 -17.09
N ALA A 63 -13.97 -29.63 -16.34
CA ALA A 63 -13.10 -30.36 -15.42
C ALA A 63 -12.08 -31.25 -16.15
N SER A 64 -12.52 -32.00 -17.17
CA SER A 64 -11.62 -32.87 -17.92
C SER A 64 -10.56 -32.08 -18.71
N ALA A 65 -10.94 -30.94 -19.28
CA ALA A 65 -10.00 -30.03 -19.96
C ALA A 65 -8.98 -29.43 -19.00
N LEU A 66 -9.40 -29.04 -17.79
CA LEU A 66 -8.49 -28.52 -16.77
C LEU A 66 -7.52 -29.60 -16.29
N GLN A 67 -7.99 -30.82 -16.01
CA GLN A 67 -7.14 -31.95 -15.63
C GLN A 67 -6.09 -32.25 -16.71
N LYS A 68 -6.47 -32.14 -17.99
CA LYS A 68 -5.53 -32.29 -19.10
C LYS A 68 -4.49 -31.17 -19.14
N ALA A 69 -4.90 -29.92 -18.89
CA ALA A 69 -3.98 -28.78 -18.80
C ALA A 69 -2.96 -28.97 -17.66
N GLU A 70 -3.40 -29.44 -16.49
CA GLU A 70 -2.52 -29.74 -15.34
C GLU A 70 -1.52 -30.84 -15.66
N ALA A 71 -1.98 -31.93 -16.28
CA ALA A 71 -1.11 -33.02 -16.72
C ALA A 71 -0.06 -32.57 -17.75
N LEU A 72 -0.32 -31.48 -18.48
CA LEU A 72 0.60 -30.84 -19.43
C LEU A 72 1.46 -29.72 -18.79
N GLY A 73 1.40 -29.56 -17.47
CA GLY A 73 2.26 -28.61 -16.74
C GLY A 73 1.68 -27.21 -16.58
N LEU A 74 0.35 -27.05 -16.59
CA LEU A 74 -0.27 -25.78 -16.21
C LEU A 74 0.19 -25.37 -14.80
N PRO A 75 0.62 -24.12 -14.57
CA PRO A 75 1.08 -23.68 -13.25
C PRO A 75 0.01 -23.90 -12.16
N PRO A 76 0.38 -24.40 -10.96
CA PRO A 76 -0.57 -24.74 -9.90
C PRO A 76 -1.51 -23.59 -9.49
N VAL A 77 -1.00 -22.35 -9.50
CA VAL A 77 -1.83 -21.16 -9.21
C VAL A 77 -2.94 -21.00 -10.25
N ASN A 78 -2.61 -21.13 -11.54
CA ASN A 78 -3.60 -21.04 -12.61
C ASN A 78 -4.63 -22.16 -12.51
N ALA A 79 -4.18 -23.38 -12.22
CA ALA A 79 -5.06 -24.53 -12.06
C ALA A 79 -6.01 -24.39 -10.86
N GLY A 80 -5.49 -23.99 -9.70
CA GLY A 80 -6.29 -23.80 -8.48
C GLY A 80 -7.35 -22.70 -8.64
N PHE A 81 -7.03 -21.59 -9.31
CA PHE A 81 -8.03 -20.57 -9.61
C PHE A 81 -9.16 -21.12 -10.50
N GLU A 82 -8.83 -21.87 -11.55
CA GLU A 82 -9.88 -22.45 -12.40
C GLU A 82 -10.71 -23.51 -11.65
N ARG A 83 -10.09 -24.36 -10.80
CA ARG A 83 -10.84 -25.30 -9.96
C ARG A 83 -11.80 -24.57 -9.03
N ALA A 84 -11.34 -23.52 -8.34
CA ALA A 84 -12.19 -22.72 -7.47
C ALA A 84 -13.39 -22.13 -8.24
N ARG A 85 -13.18 -21.58 -9.44
CA ARG A 85 -14.26 -21.07 -10.29
C ARG A 85 -15.23 -22.16 -10.77
N GLN A 86 -14.73 -23.36 -11.07
CA GLN A 86 -15.58 -24.50 -11.42
C GLN A 86 -16.43 -24.97 -10.23
N HIS A 87 -15.89 -24.99 -9.02
CA HIS A 87 -16.66 -25.29 -7.80
C HIS A 87 -17.77 -24.27 -7.55
N VAL A 88 -17.49 -22.96 -7.74
CA VAL A 88 -18.53 -21.92 -7.69
C VAL A 88 -19.62 -22.18 -8.74
N ALA A 89 -19.25 -22.53 -9.98
CA ALA A 89 -20.23 -22.82 -11.04
C ALA A 89 -21.10 -24.05 -10.74
N ARG A 90 -20.63 -24.98 -9.91
CA ARG A 90 -21.38 -26.15 -9.41
C ARG A 90 -22.25 -25.83 -8.18
N GLY A 91 -22.16 -24.62 -7.63
CA GLY A 91 -22.81 -24.25 -6.37
C GLY A 91 -22.10 -24.77 -5.11
N ASP A 92 -20.89 -25.31 -5.24
CA ASP A 92 -20.10 -25.83 -4.13
C ASP A 92 -19.15 -24.75 -3.59
N SER A 93 -19.69 -23.90 -2.73
CA SER A 93 -18.91 -22.80 -2.14
C SER A 93 -17.77 -23.30 -1.24
N GLN A 94 -17.96 -24.42 -0.52
CA GLN A 94 -16.94 -24.91 0.41
C GLN A 94 -15.72 -25.43 -0.36
N ALA A 95 -15.92 -26.26 -1.39
CA ALA A 95 -14.80 -26.75 -2.19
C ALA A 95 -14.07 -25.61 -2.92
N ALA A 96 -14.80 -24.57 -3.36
CA ALA A 96 -14.16 -23.37 -3.91
C ALA A 96 -13.26 -22.66 -2.89
N ILE A 97 -13.71 -22.53 -1.65
CA ILE A 97 -12.93 -21.92 -0.55
C ILE A 97 -11.72 -22.79 -0.21
N ASP A 98 -11.86 -24.11 -0.19
CA ASP A 98 -10.76 -25.03 0.10
C ASP A 98 -9.64 -24.93 -0.96
N GLU A 99 -9.98 -24.77 -2.25
CA GLU A 99 -9.00 -24.50 -3.31
C GLU A 99 -8.28 -23.16 -3.11
N LEU A 100 -9.01 -22.11 -2.73
CA LEU A 100 -8.41 -20.81 -2.44
C LEU A 100 -7.53 -20.84 -1.19
N GLN A 101 -7.90 -21.62 -0.18
CA GLN A 101 -7.07 -21.87 1.00
C GLN A 101 -5.79 -22.62 0.62
N ALA A 102 -5.88 -23.65 -0.23
CA ALA A 102 -4.70 -24.35 -0.71
C ALA A 102 -3.74 -23.44 -1.49
N LEU A 103 -4.27 -22.50 -2.29
CA LEU A 103 -3.45 -21.47 -2.94
C LEU A 103 -2.76 -20.56 -1.91
N ALA A 104 -3.48 -20.11 -0.89
CA ALA A 104 -2.95 -19.28 0.18
C ALA A 104 -1.82 -20.00 0.95
N ASP A 105 -2.04 -21.27 1.31
CA ASP A 105 -1.06 -22.13 1.99
C ASP A 105 0.18 -22.38 1.11
N GLY A 106 -0.01 -22.39 -0.22
CA GLY A 106 1.05 -22.42 -1.23
C GLY A 106 1.81 -21.09 -1.41
N GLY A 107 1.51 -20.05 -0.61
CA GLY A 107 2.19 -18.76 -0.64
C GLY A 107 1.58 -17.72 -1.59
N PHE A 108 0.38 -17.96 -2.11
CA PHE A 108 -0.32 -16.96 -2.91
C PHE A 108 -0.82 -15.79 -2.03
N THR A 109 -0.37 -14.56 -2.34
CA THR A 109 -0.65 -13.36 -1.51
C THR A 109 -1.43 -12.27 -2.25
N ALA A 110 -1.71 -12.41 -3.54
CA ALA A 110 -2.40 -11.40 -4.33
C ALA A 110 -3.93 -11.46 -4.12
N ILE A 111 -4.39 -11.04 -2.93
CA ILE A 111 -5.79 -11.08 -2.48
C ILE A 111 -6.74 -10.40 -3.47
N ALA A 112 -6.30 -9.31 -4.10
CA ALA A 112 -7.08 -8.59 -5.11
C ALA A 112 -7.49 -9.47 -6.31
N ALA A 113 -6.69 -10.48 -6.65
CA ALA A 113 -7.02 -11.43 -7.72
C ALA A 113 -8.16 -12.39 -7.33
N ILE A 114 -8.38 -12.62 -6.03
CA ILE A 114 -9.51 -13.41 -5.51
C ILE A 114 -10.74 -12.50 -5.39
N THR A 115 -10.60 -11.38 -4.67
CA THR A 115 -11.74 -10.49 -4.36
C THR A 115 -12.25 -9.73 -5.57
N GLY A 116 -11.39 -9.50 -6.58
CA GLY A 116 -11.75 -8.84 -7.85
C GLY A 116 -12.23 -9.81 -8.93
N ASP A 117 -12.21 -11.12 -8.68
CA ASP A 117 -12.63 -12.10 -9.66
C ASP A 117 -14.16 -12.11 -9.84
N PRO A 118 -14.68 -12.04 -11.08
CA PRO A 118 -16.12 -11.95 -11.32
C PRO A 118 -16.89 -13.21 -10.92
N VAL A 119 -16.25 -14.38 -10.94
CA VAL A 119 -16.86 -15.66 -10.54
C VAL A 119 -16.73 -15.84 -9.03
N LEU A 120 -15.52 -15.67 -8.48
CA LEU A 120 -15.28 -15.90 -7.05
C LEU A 120 -15.97 -14.85 -6.16
N LYS A 121 -16.32 -13.68 -6.69
CA LYS A 121 -17.14 -12.70 -5.97
C LYS A 121 -18.49 -13.27 -5.50
N ALA A 122 -19.01 -14.33 -6.13
CA ALA A 122 -20.20 -15.04 -5.66
C ALA A 122 -20.04 -15.64 -4.25
N LEU A 123 -18.81 -15.85 -3.77
CA LEU A 123 -18.52 -16.30 -2.40
C LEU A 123 -18.65 -15.18 -1.36
N SER A 124 -18.84 -13.92 -1.78
CA SER A 124 -19.00 -12.79 -0.86
C SER A 124 -20.21 -12.99 0.04
N GLY A 125 -20.01 -12.79 1.35
CA GLY A 125 -21.04 -13.03 2.38
C GLY A 125 -20.98 -14.42 3.01
N ASN A 126 -20.20 -15.35 2.46
CA ASN A 126 -19.88 -16.61 3.14
C ASN A 126 -18.84 -16.36 4.25
N GLU A 127 -19.13 -16.84 5.47
CA GLU A 127 -18.27 -16.61 6.64
C GLU A 127 -16.88 -17.26 6.51
N ALA A 128 -16.80 -18.47 5.94
CA ALA A 128 -15.53 -19.16 5.72
C ALA A 128 -14.67 -18.43 4.67
N TYR A 129 -15.30 -17.92 3.60
CA TYR A 129 -14.61 -17.08 2.62
C TYR A 129 -14.09 -15.78 3.26
N SER A 130 -14.92 -15.09 4.07
CA SER A 130 -14.48 -13.90 4.81
C SER A 130 -13.32 -14.20 5.77
N ALA A 131 -13.35 -15.35 6.46
CA ALA A 131 -12.28 -15.78 7.34
C ALA A 131 -10.98 -16.08 6.57
N LEU A 132 -11.06 -16.74 5.41
CA LEU A 132 -9.93 -16.98 4.52
C LEU A 132 -9.29 -15.66 4.08
N ILE A 133 -10.06 -14.74 3.50
CA ILE A 133 -9.53 -13.44 3.04
C ILE A 133 -8.85 -12.69 4.18
N LYS A 134 -9.47 -12.63 5.36
CA LYS A 134 -8.89 -11.98 6.56
C LYS A 134 -7.57 -12.63 7.00
N ASN A 135 -7.45 -13.95 6.88
CA ASN A 135 -6.20 -14.64 7.23
C ASN A 135 -5.12 -14.40 6.17
N MET A 136 -5.46 -14.38 4.89
CA MET A 136 -4.54 -14.01 3.82
C MET A 136 -4.03 -12.57 3.99
N GLU A 137 -4.89 -11.62 4.38
CA GLU A 137 -4.52 -10.23 4.63
C GLU A 137 -3.43 -10.11 5.71
N LYS A 138 -3.50 -10.91 6.77
CA LYS A 138 -2.45 -10.94 7.82
C LYS A 138 -1.09 -11.36 7.27
N GLY A 139 -1.06 -12.30 6.33
CA GLY A 139 0.17 -12.75 5.68
C GLY A 139 0.69 -11.76 4.65
N ALA A 140 -0.20 -11.19 3.84
CA ALA A 140 0.17 -10.23 2.79
C ALA A 140 0.58 -8.85 3.34
N TYR A 141 -0.02 -8.42 4.45
CA TYR A 141 0.17 -7.09 5.04
C TYR A 141 0.52 -7.17 6.54
N PRO A 142 1.67 -7.76 6.90
CA PRO A 142 2.02 -8.03 8.30
C PRO A 142 2.01 -6.78 9.19
N CYS A 143 2.48 -5.64 8.68
CA CYS A 143 2.52 -4.37 9.44
C CYS A 143 1.13 -3.86 9.83
N ALA A 144 0.10 -4.16 9.03
CA ALA A 144 -1.27 -3.73 9.31
C ALA A 144 -1.90 -4.52 10.46
N HIS A 145 -1.36 -5.69 10.79
CA HIS A 145 -1.96 -6.65 11.71
C HIS A 145 -1.11 -6.98 12.94
N GLN A 146 0.17 -6.56 12.96
CA GLN A 146 1.06 -6.76 14.10
C GLN A 146 1.06 -5.54 15.02
N GLN A 147 0.80 -5.76 16.31
CA GLN A 147 0.66 -4.69 17.30
C GLN A 147 1.89 -3.77 17.40
N ARG A 148 3.10 -4.32 17.23
CA ARG A 148 4.35 -3.56 17.34
C ARG A 148 4.48 -2.43 16.30
N PHE A 149 3.86 -2.57 15.14
CA PHE A 149 3.83 -1.51 14.13
C PHE A 149 2.90 -0.35 14.51
N ARG A 150 2.13 -0.50 15.60
CA ARG A 150 1.24 0.52 16.16
C ARG A 150 1.84 1.22 17.39
N ASP A 151 3.05 0.85 17.81
CA ASP A 151 3.70 1.42 19.02
C ASP A 151 3.82 2.95 18.96
N PHE A 152 3.93 3.52 17.75
CA PHE A 152 4.10 4.96 17.54
C PHE A 152 2.79 5.70 17.18
N ASP A 153 1.64 5.01 17.20
CA ASP A 153 0.35 5.52 16.73
C ASP A 153 -0.12 6.80 17.45
N PHE A 154 0.27 6.95 18.71
CA PHE A 154 -0.09 8.13 19.52
C PHE A 154 0.41 9.44 18.89
N TRP A 155 1.40 9.37 18.00
CA TRP A 155 1.98 10.52 17.30
C TRP A 155 1.35 10.80 15.93
N LEU A 156 0.54 9.88 15.38
CA LEU A 156 -0.12 10.07 14.09
C LEU A 156 -1.12 11.23 14.14
N GLY A 157 -1.17 12.03 13.08
CA GLY A 157 -2.16 13.08 12.85
C GLY A 157 -1.57 14.40 12.37
N GLU A 158 -2.39 15.43 12.42
CA GLU A 158 -2.03 16.81 12.07
C GLU A 158 -1.89 17.64 13.35
N TRP A 159 -0.81 18.40 13.46
CA TRP A 159 -0.40 19.04 14.71
C TRP A 159 0.00 20.50 14.53
N ASP A 160 -0.40 21.33 15.49
CA ASP A 160 0.20 22.63 15.76
C ASP A 160 1.21 22.46 16.91
N VAL A 161 2.45 22.91 16.69
CA VAL A 161 3.56 22.67 17.62
C VAL A 161 3.96 23.97 18.29
N HIS A 162 4.07 23.94 19.62
CA HIS A 162 4.49 25.07 20.43
C HIS A 162 5.70 24.71 21.30
N LEU A 163 6.56 25.68 21.57
CA LEU A 163 7.65 25.54 22.53
C LEU A 163 7.12 25.60 23.96
N ALA A 164 7.96 25.27 24.95
CA ALA A 164 7.60 25.27 26.37
C ALA A 164 7.06 26.64 26.86
N ASN A 165 7.51 27.74 26.26
CA ASN A 165 7.05 29.10 26.57
C ASN A 165 5.76 29.52 25.84
N GLY A 166 5.14 28.61 25.08
CA GLY A 166 3.92 28.87 24.32
C GLY A 166 4.14 29.51 22.94
N THR A 167 5.39 29.76 22.52
CA THR A 167 5.68 30.25 21.17
C THR A 167 5.31 29.20 20.12
N PHE A 168 4.57 29.61 19.09
CA PHE A 168 4.27 28.75 17.95
C PHE A 168 5.53 28.43 17.14
N ALA A 169 5.88 27.15 17.06
CA ALA A 169 7.09 26.67 16.39
C ALA A 169 6.83 26.26 14.93
N GLY A 170 5.60 25.82 14.61
CA GLY A 170 5.26 25.34 13.28
C GLY A 170 4.20 24.25 13.31
N THR A 171 4.12 23.50 12.22
CA THR A 171 3.07 22.52 11.97
C THR A 171 3.69 21.20 11.54
N ASN A 172 3.09 20.09 11.96
CA ASN A 172 3.59 18.77 11.62
C ASN A 172 2.46 17.84 11.17
N SER A 173 2.69 17.10 10.09
CA SER A 173 1.78 16.08 9.55
C SER A 173 2.45 14.72 9.63
N ILE A 174 1.90 13.80 10.41
CA ILE A 174 2.42 12.44 10.57
C ILE A 174 1.38 11.44 10.09
N LYS A 175 1.74 10.66 9.07
CA LYS A 175 0.83 9.70 8.41
C LYS A 175 1.42 8.30 8.38
N ALA A 176 0.57 7.30 8.62
CA ALA A 176 0.88 5.91 8.33
C ALA A 176 0.69 5.65 6.83
N ASN A 177 1.77 5.23 6.17
CA ASN A 177 1.87 4.87 4.76
C ASN A 177 2.21 3.39 4.62
N GLU A 178 2.19 2.86 3.39
CA GLU A 178 2.53 1.47 3.08
C GLU A 178 1.84 0.46 4.00
N LYS A 179 0.53 0.65 4.19
CA LYS A 179 -0.32 -0.18 5.08
C LYS A 179 0.21 -0.27 6.53
N GLY A 180 0.86 0.78 7.00
CA GLY A 180 1.38 0.89 8.37
C GLY A 180 2.83 0.42 8.54
N CYS A 181 3.53 -0.01 7.47
CA CYS A 181 4.95 -0.34 7.58
C CYS A 181 5.84 0.90 7.76
N VAL A 182 5.37 2.07 7.32
CA VAL A 182 6.13 3.32 7.34
C VAL A 182 5.28 4.45 7.88
N LEU A 183 5.86 5.30 8.72
CA LEU A 183 5.30 6.60 9.10
C LEU A 183 6.11 7.70 8.45
N VAL A 184 5.42 8.59 7.75
CA VAL A 184 6.02 9.77 7.11
C VAL A 184 5.63 11.00 7.90
N GLU A 185 6.64 11.72 8.38
CA GLU A 185 6.51 13.02 9.03
C GLU A 185 6.78 14.14 8.01
N LYS A 186 6.00 15.21 8.08
CA LYS A 186 6.23 16.44 7.31
C LYS A 186 6.12 17.67 8.20
N TRP A 187 7.26 18.29 8.45
CA TRP A 187 7.40 19.50 9.24
C TRP A 187 7.44 20.76 8.37
N ALA A 188 6.74 21.79 8.83
CA ALA A 188 6.86 23.15 8.34
C ALA A 188 7.03 24.11 9.52
N SER A 189 8.19 24.78 9.59
CA SER A 189 8.53 25.72 10.65
C SER A 189 7.80 27.05 10.48
N ALA A 190 7.39 27.67 11.59
CA ALA A 190 6.81 29.01 11.61
C ALA A 190 7.80 30.09 11.13
N GLY A 191 9.11 29.87 11.36
CA GLY A 191 10.18 30.78 10.91
C GLY A 191 10.64 30.53 9.46
N GLY A 192 10.01 29.60 8.75
CA GLY A 192 10.47 29.11 7.45
C GLY A 192 11.40 27.89 7.58
N GLY A 193 11.55 27.18 6.47
CA GLY A 193 12.21 25.88 6.42
C GLY A 193 11.25 24.70 6.63
N THR A 194 11.58 23.57 6.01
CA THR A 194 10.81 22.33 6.05
C THR A 194 11.73 21.15 6.33
N GLY A 195 11.18 20.04 6.80
CA GLY A 195 11.92 18.81 7.00
C GLY A 195 10.98 17.62 7.07
N HIS A 196 11.45 16.43 6.71
CA HIS A 196 10.64 15.23 6.72
C HIS A 196 11.40 14.09 7.41
N SER A 197 10.68 13.17 8.04
CA SER A 197 11.23 11.89 8.45
C SER A 197 10.47 10.69 7.90
N ILE A 198 11.21 9.59 7.78
CA ILE A 198 10.68 8.24 7.58
C ILE A 198 10.93 7.47 8.87
N ASN A 199 9.87 6.87 9.41
CA ASN A 199 9.91 6.08 10.63
C ASN A 199 9.38 4.68 10.34
N TYR A 200 10.07 3.64 10.78
CA TYR A 200 9.63 2.26 10.54
C TYR A 200 10.16 1.34 11.63
N LEU A 201 9.47 0.22 11.84
CA LEU A 201 9.97 -0.86 12.68
C LEU A 201 10.85 -1.77 11.82
N ASP A 202 12.15 -1.79 12.10
CA ASP A 202 13.09 -2.72 11.48
C ASP A 202 12.84 -4.14 12.04
N GLY A 203 12.35 -5.03 11.17
CA GLY A 203 12.02 -6.40 11.54
C GLY A 203 13.23 -7.24 11.97
N SER A 204 14.45 -6.87 11.55
CA SER A 204 15.68 -7.62 11.87
C SER A 204 16.19 -7.34 13.28
N SER A 205 16.23 -6.06 13.67
CA SER A 205 16.66 -5.62 15.01
C SER A 205 15.50 -5.55 16.01
N GLY A 206 14.26 -5.50 15.52
CA GLY A 206 13.09 -5.23 16.33
C GLY A 206 13.14 -3.84 16.96
N GLU A 207 13.72 -2.86 16.28
CA GLU A 207 13.82 -1.47 16.74
C GLU A 207 13.06 -0.55 15.79
N TRP A 208 12.42 0.47 16.35
CA TRP A 208 11.96 1.60 15.58
C TRP A 208 13.17 2.41 15.12
N VAL A 209 13.16 2.81 13.86
CA VAL A 209 14.17 3.64 13.22
C VAL A 209 13.50 4.93 12.76
N GLN A 210 14.16 6.06 12.94
CA GLN A 210 13.82 7.33 12.32
C GLN A 210 15.00 7.83 11.52
N VAL A 211 14.74 8.19 10.26
CA VAL A 211 15.66 8.91 9.39
C VAL A 211 15.02 10.25 9.03
N TRP A 212 15.63 11.36 9.47
CA TRP A 212 15.15 12.72 9.25
C TRP A 212 16.13 13.53 8.41
N ASN A 213 15.59 14.39 7.55
CA ASN A 213 16.35 15.41 6.82
C ASN A 213 15.55 16.72 6.77
N ASP A 214 16.23 17.86 6.93
CA ASP A 214 15.62 19.18 6.81
C ASP A 214 16.36 20.12 5.84
N ALA A 215 15.68 21.22 5.52
CA ALA A 215 16.15 22.26 4.60
C ALA A 215 17.35 23.05 5.15
N ALA A 216 17.66 22.94 6.44
CA ALA A 216 18.86 23.54 7.04
C ALA A 216 20.08 22.60 6.95
N GLY A 217 19.90 21.37 6.45
CA GLY A 217 20.97 20.39 6.25
C GLY A 217 21.28 19.57 7.50
N SER A 218 20.36 19.48 8.46
CA SER A 218 20.48 18.53 9.57
C SER A 218 19.96 17.15 9.12
N GLN A 219 20.72 16.11 9.41
CA GLN A 219 20.38 14.72 9.12
C GLN A 219 20.41 13.92 10.42
N ILE A 220 19.33 13.23 10.76
CA ILE A 220 19.25 12.44 12.00
C ILE A 220 18.98 10.99 11.64
N ASP A 221 19.77 10.07 12.21
CA ASP A 221 19.57 8.63 12.15
C ASP A 221 19.59 8.08 13.58
N ILE A 222 18.43 7.63 14.04
CA ILE A 222 18.22 7.19 15.43
C ILE A 222 17.32 5.96 15.46
N ARG A 223 17.53 5.12 16.48
CA ARG A 223 16.79 3.88 16.67
C ARG A 223 16.55 3.54 18.13
N GLY A 224 15.56 2.70 18.40
CA GLY A 224 15.19 2.30 19.75
C GLY A 224 13.80 1.67 19.83
N ARG A 225 13.11 1.87 20.96
CA ARG A 225 11.89 1.14 21.28
C ARG A 225 10.92 2.00 22.11
N LEU A 226 9.67 1.56 22.16
CA LEU A 226 8.70 2.07 23.11
C LEU A 226 9.12 1.68 24.54
N THR A 227 9.06 2.63 25.45
CA THR A 227 9.33 2.47 26.89
C THR A 227 8.12 2.93 27.69
N ASP A 228 8.17 2.76 29.02
CA ASP A 228 7.19 3.31 29.96
C ASP A 228 7.05 4.84 29.86
N LYS A 229 8.10 5.53 29.42
CA LYS A 229 8.13 7.00 29.23
C LYS A 229 7.72 7.46 27.83
N GLY A 230 7.52 6.53 26.89
CA GLY A 230 7.25 6.81 25.48
C GLY A 230 8.32 6.25 24.53
N MET A 231 8.28 6.67 23.27
CA MET A 231 9.21 6.17 22.25
C MET A 231 10.59 6.79 22.45
N ARG A 232 11.60 5.99 22.80
CA ARG A 232 12.96 6.46 23.07
C ARG A 232 13.90 5.94 21.98
N LEU A 233 14.48 6.87 21.23
CA LEU A 233 15.44 6.58 20.15
C LEU A 233 16.79 7.24 20.43
N THR A 234 17.87 6.62 19.99
CA THR A 234 19.26 7.10 20.14
C THR A 234 20.04 6.82 18.87
N GLY A 235 21.04 7.65 18.58
CA GLY A 235 21.86 7.54 17.39
C GLY A 235 22.66 8.82 17.20
N GLN A 236 22.59 9.41 16.01
CA GLN A 236 23.44 10.55 15.65
C GLN A 236 22.66 11.63 14.88
N ILE A 237 23.17 12.85 14.98
CA ILE A 237 22.82 13.97 14.11
C ILE A 237 24.08 14.40 13.36
N HIS A 238 23.94 14.62 12.05
CA HIS A 238 24.99 15.11 11.16
C HIS A 238 24.56 16.44 10.54
N TYR A 239 25.51 17.38 10.46
CA TYR A 239 25.27 18.71 9.90
C TYR A 239 26.09 18.89 8.62
N LEU A 240 25.40 19.02 7.48
CA LEU A 240 26.06 19.16 6.18
C LEU A 240 26.84 20.48 6.04
N GLY A 241 26.40 21.54 6.73
CA GLY A 241 26.99 22.88 6.60
C GLY A 241 28.42 22.99 7.13
N ASN A 242 28.82 22.12 8.04
CA ASN A 242 30.16 22.11 8.64
C ASN A 242 30.78 20.71 8.76
N ASP A 243 30.13 19.68 8.22
CA ASP A 243 30.59 18.29 8.21
C ASP A 243 30.89 17.75 9.62
N THR A 244 29.97 17.99 10.58
CA THR A 244 30.12 17.52 11.96
C THR A 244 29.01 16.55 12.36
N THR A 245 29.36 15.56 13.19
CA THR A 245 28.44 14.53 13.69
C THR A 245 28.50 14.43 15.20
N PHE A 246 27.33 14.33 15.84
CA PHE A 246 27.21 14.28 17.30
C PHE A 246 26.25 13.17 17.75
N PRO A 247 26.48 12.56 18.93
CA PRO A 247 25.49 11.70 19.56
C PRO A 247 24.17 12.45 19.78
N PHE A 248 23.07 11.76 19.47
CA PHE A 248 21.72 12.32 19.49
C PHE A 248 20.75 11.35 20.15
N ARG A 249 19.79 11.88 20.90
CA ARG A 249 18.72 11.08 21.51
C ARG A 249 17.41 11.84 21.49
N ALA A 250 16.32 11.09 21.38
CA ALA A 250 14.98 11.62 21.22
C ALA A 250 13.98 10.84 22.06
N LEU A 251 13.02 11.56 22.63
CA LEU A 251 11.89 10.97 23.36
C LEU A 251 10.58 11.61 22.89
N TRP A 252 9.64 10.76 22.49
CA TRP A 252 8.24 11.15 22.26
C TRP A 252 7.38 10.60 23.39
N THR A 253 6.76 11.49 24.15
CA THR A 253 5.92 11.15 25.29
C THR A 253 4.47 11.55 25.00
N PRO A 254 3.51 10.61 24.98
CA PRO A 254 2.09 10.96 24.99
C PRO A 254 1.74 11.58 26.35
N LEU A 255 1.01 12.70 26.34
CA LEU A 255 0.56 13.41 27.53
C LEU A 255 -0.91 13.12 27.83
N GLU A 256 -1.32 13.27 29.08
CA GLU A 256 -2.69 12.98 29.55
C GLU A 256 -3.76 13.82 28.87
N ASP A 257 -3.41 15.03 28.43
CA ASP A 257 -4.31 15.96 27.72
C ASP A 257 -4.41 15.67 26.21
N GLY A 258 -3.83 14.56 25.75
CA GLY A 258 -3.84 14.15 24.33
C GLY A 258 -2.79 14.84 23.47
N ARG A 259 -1.93 15.69 24.05
CA ARG A 259 -0.74 16.22 23.36
C ARG A 259 0.36 15.17 23.28
N VAL A 260 1.36 15.45 22.44
CA VAL A 260 2.63 14.73 22.43
C VAL A 260 3.78 15.70 22.72
N ARG A 261 4.66 15.33 23.65
CA ARG A 261 5.93 16.04 23.86
C ARG A 261 7.01 15.36 23.05
N GLN A 262 7.67 16.09 22.18
CA GLN A 262 8.89 15.67 21.48
C GLN A 262 10.08 16.39 22.11
N PHE A 263 11.05 15.63 22.59
CA PHE A 263 12.23 16.17 23.25
C PHE A 263 13.51 15.53 22.72
N PHE A 264 14.33 16.34 22.06
CA PHE A 264 15.58 15.95 21.41
C PHE A 264 16.76 16.58 22.13
N GLU A 265 17.83 15.82 22.26
CA GLU A 265 19.05 16.25 22.94
C GLU A 265 20.27 15.83 22.12
N GLN A 266 21.26 16.72 22.09
CA GLN A 266 22.57 16.48 21.48
C GLN A 266 23.64 16.46 22.57
N SER A 267 24.67 15.64 22.37
CA SER A 267 25.88 15.68 23.17
C SER A 267 27.06 16.24 22.38
N ASN A 268 27.77 17.20 22.95
CA ASN A 268 28.97 17.81 22.35
C ASN A 268 30.28 17.24 22.92
N ASP A 269 30.18 16.35 23.89
CA ASP A 269 31.28 15.75 24.64
C ASP A 269 31.19 14.21 24.64
N GLN A 270 30.72 13.65 23.53
CA GLN A 270 30.67 12.20 23.27
C GLN A 270 29.84 11.41 24.30
N GLY A 271 28.71 11.98 24.72
CA GLY A 271 27.69 11.35 25.55
C GLY A 271 27.81 11.63 27.04
N VAL A 272 28.82 12.41 27.47
CA VAL A 272 29.04 12.75 28.89
C VAL A 272 27.94 13.70 29.40
N SER A 273 27.61 14.73 28.63
CA SER A 273 26.50 15.65 28.90
C SER A 273 25.58 15.78 27.69
N TRP A 274 24.33 16.18 27.96
CA TRP A 274 23.26 16.28 26.97
C TRP A 274 22.58 17.63 27.09
N THR A 275 22.46 18.32 25.98
CA THR A 275 21.85 19.65 25.89
C THR A 275 20.57 19.55 25.07
N PRO A 276 19.46 20.21 25.48
CA PRO A 276 18.26 20.33 24.66
C PRO A 276 18.59 20.87 23.28
N TRP A 277 18.23 20.11 22.24
CA TRP A 277 18.30 20.54 20.85
C TRP A 277 16.95 21.06 20.38
N PHE A 278 15.87 20.35 20.75
CA PHE A 278 14.50 20.78 20.48
C PHE A 278 13.55 20.25 21.56
N GLU A 279 12.59 21.08 21.95
CA GLU A 279 11.45 20.67 22.77
C GLU A 279 10.16 21.26 22.22
N GLY A 280 9.26 20.40 21.76
CA GLY A 280 7.99 20.79 21.17
C GLY A 280 6.80 20.06 21.78
N PHE A 281 5.71 20.78 21.97
CA PHE A 281 4.42 20.28 22.43
C PHE A 281 3.42 20.32 21.29
N TYR A 282 2.97 19.15 20.88
CA TYR A 282 2.12 18.91 19.74
C TYR A 282 0.67 18.89 20.19
N SER A 283 -0.11 19.87 19.76
CA SER A 283 -1.57 19.93 19.97
C SER A 283 -2.28 19.59 18.68
N ARG A 284 -3.37 18.81 18.77
CA ARG A 284 -4.18 18.42 17.61
C ARG A 284 -4.60 19.68 16.85
N ARG A 285 -4.25 19.73 15.56
CA ARG A 285 -4.68 20.83 14.70
C ARG A 285 -6.17 20.70 14.41
N SER A 286 -6.93 21.75 14.70
CA SER A 286 -8.33 21.85 14.29
C SER A 286 -8.39 22.02 12.77
N ILE A 287 -8.79 20.97 12.05
CA ILE A 287 -9.10 21.10 10.63
C ILE A 287 -10.50 21.69 10.53
N ASP A 288 -10.59 22.98 10.20
CA ASP A 288 -11.87 23.60 9.84
C ASP A 288 -12.38 22.96 8.53
N SER A 289 -13.41 22.13 8.65
CA SER A 289 -14.01 21.38 7.55
C SER A 289 -14.78 22.25 6.55
N SER A 290 -14.87 23.56 6.77
CA SER A 290 -15.61 24.51 5.90
C SER A 290 -14.85 24.98 4.66
N LYS A 291 -13.58 24.56 4.45
CA LYS A 291 -12.72 24.99 3.34
C LYS A 291 -12.27 23.85 2.40
N ARG A 292 -13.13 22.87 2.14
CA ARG A 292 -12.94 21.91 1.05
C ARG A 292 -13.89 22.17 -0.10
#